data_AF-A0A4Y9YRS7-F1
#
_entry.id   AF-A0A4Y9YRS7-F1
#
_cell.length_a   1.000
_cell.length_b   1.000
_cell.length_c   1.000
_cell.angle_alpha   90.00
_cell.angle_beta   90.00
_cell.angle_gamma   90.00
#
_symmetry.space_group_name_H-M   'P 1'
#
loop_
_entity.id
_entity.type
_entity.pdbx_description
1 polymer ?
#
loop_
_entity_poly.entity_id
_entity_poly.type
_entity_poly.pdbx_seq_one_letter_code
_entity_poly.pdbx_strand_id
1 'polypeptide(L)'
;MSTSLLARRLALRALPRSRGLSNDVNMDAVKRFWEKQAAESEHAGQTSELWRKISYYVCIPAVIVTSIWVYKVETEHMEHFEHLKAENGGKLPPVPNYEYINMRKSGPFPWGNNSLFFNPHTQKNMEEEEE
;
A
#
# COMPACT_ATOMS: atom_id res chain seq x y z
N MET A 1 56.46 -31.48 34.59
CA MET A 1 55.60 -32.58 34.11
C MET A 1 54.12 -32.26 34.33
N SER A 2 53.55 -31.34 33.54
CA SER A 2 52.15 -30.87 33.70
C SER A 2 51.44 -30.87 32.35
N THR A 3 51.24 -32.05 31.79
CA THR A 3 50.55 -32.28 30.49
C THR A 3 49.26 -33.11 30.65
N SER A 4 48.98 -33.61 31.86
CA SER A 4 47.90 -34.57 32.12
C SER A 4 46.49 -33.95 32.15
N LEU A 5 46.34 -32.74 32.69
CA LEU A 5 45.01 -32.10 32.85
C LEU A 5 44.46 -31.52 31.54
N LEU A 6 45.33 -31.03 30.65
CA LEU A 6 44.95 -30.49 29.34
C LEU A 6 44.54 -31.61 28.37
N ALA A 7 45.29 -32.72 28.37
CA ALA A 7 44.96 -33.90 27.56
C ALA A 7 43.60 -34.51 27.98
N ARG A 8 43.29 -34.57 29.30
CA ARG A 8 42.01 -35.05 29.81
C ARG A 8 40.81 -34.15 29.42
N ARG A 9 40.97 -32.82 29.45
CA ARG A 9 39.90 -31.89 29.04
C ARG A 9 39.63 -31.93 27.54
N LEU A 10 40.67 -32.10 26.72
CA LEU A 10 40.52 -32.24 25.27
C LEU A 10 39.93 -33.60 24.88
N ALA A 11 40.32 -34.68 25.56
CA ALA A 11 39.76 -36.02 25.33
C ALA A 11 38.24 -36.08 25.62
N LEU A 12 37.75 -35.38 26.65
CA LEU A 12 36.31 -35.31 26.96
C LEU A 12 35.50 -34.51 25.93
N ARG A 13 36.15 -33.61 25.16
CA ARG A 13 35.50 -32.84 24.08
C ARG A 13 35.53 -33.57 22.73
N ALA A 14 36.47 -34.49 22.55
CA ALA A 14 36.63 -35.30 21.34
C ALA A 14 35.73 -36.56 21.31
N LEU A 15 35.12 -36.94 22.44
CA LEU A 15 34.09 -37.97 22.45
C LEU A 15 32.83 -37.43 21.76
N PRO A 16 32.28 -38.12 20.75
CA PRO A 16 31.03 -37.71 20.12
C PRO A 16 29.94 -37.74 21.19
N ARG A 17 29.50 -36.56 21.62
CA ARG A 17 28.30 -36.43 22.45
C ARG A 17 27.14 -36.83 21.56
N SER A 18 26.65 -38.08 21.69
CA SER A 18 25.39 -38.44 21.08
C SER A 18 24.33 -37.52 21.67
N ARG A 19 23.90 -36.53 20.90
CA ARG A 19 22.62 -35.89 21.15
C ARG A 19 21.61 -36.99 20.89
N GLY A 20 21.21 -37.70 21.92
CA GLY A 20 20.06 -38.58 21.84
C GLY A 20 18.92 -37.75 21.29
N LEU A 21 18.42 -38.10 20.11
CA LEU A 21 17.14 -37.58 19.65
C LEU A 21 16.12 -38.17 20.61
N SER A 22 15.63 -37.34 21.52
CA SER A 22 14.62 -37.77 22.47
C SER A 22 13.33 -37.93 21.66
N ASN A 23 12.97 -39.18 21.39
CA ASN A 23 11.71 -39.55 20.72
C ASN A 23 10.51 -39.45 21.67
N ASP A 24 10.70 -38.87 22.87
CA ASP A 24 9.61 -38.61 23.80
C ASP A 24 8.81 -37.42 23.29
N VAL A 25 7.66 -37.72 22.68
CA VAL A 25 6.68 -36.68 22.42
C VAL A 25 6.21 -36.17 23.77
N ASN A 26 6.58 -34.95 24.13
CA ASN A 26 6.05 -34.28 25.30
C ASN A 26 4.55 -34.04 25.07
N MET A 27 3.73 -34.97 25.54
CA MET A 27 2.28 -34.96 25.35
C MET A 27 1.63 -33.71 25.97
N ASP A 28 2.22 -33.14 27.03
CA ASP A 28 1.73 -31.88 27.63
C ASP A 28 2.00 -30.69 26.71
N ALA A 29 3.17 -30.65 26.05
CA ALA A 29 3.47 -29.62 25.07
C ALA A 29 2.55 -29.72 23.84
N VAL A 30 2.26 -30.94 23.39
CA VAL A 30 1.31 -31.20 22.29
C VAL A 30 -0.11 -30.77 22.69
N LYS A 31 -0.58 -31.14 23.90
CA LYS A 31 -1.89 -30.73 24.40
C LYS A 31 -2.01 -29.20 24.47
N ARG A 32 -1.01 -28.52 25.04
CA ARG A 32 -0.98 -27.05 25.11
C ARG A 32 -0.97 -26.39 23.73
N PHE A 33 -0.31 -26.99 22.75
CA PHE A 33 -0.33 -26.50 21.37
C PHE A 33 -1.73 -26.56 20.78
N TRP A 34 -2.42 -27.69 20.91
CA TRP A 34 -3.80 -27.83 20.42
C TRP A 34 -4.78 -26.90 21.15
N GLU A 35 -4.64 -26.74 22.47
CA GLU A 35 -5.43 -25.78 23.26
C GLU A 35 -5.23 -24.34 22.79
N LYS A 36 -3.98 -23.93 22.55
CA LYS A 36 -3.66 -22.60 22.00
C LYS A 36 -4.25 -22.42 20.61
N GLN A 37 -4.13 -23.42 19.75
CA GLN A 37 -4.63 -23.32 18.39
C GLN A 37 -6.17 -23.20 18.35
N ALA A 38 -6.86 -23.93 19.22
CA ALA A 38 -8.31 -23.80 19.37
C ALA A 38 -8.70 -22.40 19.86
N ALA A 39 -8.01 -21.88 20.88
CA ALA A 39 -8.26 -20.54 21.41
C ALA A 39 -7.99 -19.43 20.37
N GLU A 40 -6.91 -19.57 19.58
CA GLU A 40 -6.59 -18.62 18.51
C GLU A 40 -7.64 -18.67 17.38
N SER A 41 -8.11 -19.87 17.02
CA SER A 41 -9.17 -20.02 16.02
C SER A 41 -10.48 -19.38 16.47
N GLU A 42 -10.87 -19.55 17.73
CA GLU A 42 -12.06 -18.91 18.30
C GLU A 42 -11.90 -17.38 18.33
N HIS A 43 -10.77 -16.87 18.81
CA HIS A 43 -10.49 -15.44 18.86
C HIS A 43 -10.47 -14.80 17.47
N ALA A 44 -9.89 -15.50 16.47
CA ALA A 44 -9.91 -15.07 15.08
C ALA A 44 -11.34 -14.98 14.56
N GLY A 45 -12.19 -15.98 14.82
CA GLY A 45 -13.61 -15.95 14.44
C GLY A 45 -14.36 -14.74 15.03
N GLN A 46 -14.18 -14.47 16.32
CA GLN A 46 -14.78 -13.32 17.00
C GLN A 46 -14.27 -11.99 16.44
N THR A 47 -12.97 -11.88 16.17
CA THR A 47 -12.33 -10.69 15.62
C THR A 47 -12.79 -10.43 14.18
N SER A 48 -12.87 -11.46 13.35
CA SER A 48 -13.37 -11.35 11.97
C SER A 48 -14.82 -10.88 11.94
N GLU A 49 -15.66 -11.41 12.82
CA GLU A 49 -17.06 -10.99 12.93
C GLU A 49 -17.19 -9.52 13.40
N LEU A 50 -16.34 -9.07 14.33
CA LEU A 50 -16.26 -7.67 14.73
C LEU A 50 -15.90 -6.77 13.54
N TRP A 51 -14.84 -7.11 12.79
CA TRP A 51 -14.41 -6.32 11.63
C TRP A 51 -15.43 -6.31 10.51
N ARG A 52 -16.13 -7.42 10.28
CA ARG A 52 -17.25 -7.48 9.34
C ARG A 52 -18.34 -6.47 9.70
N LYS A 53 -18.70 -6.38 10.99
CA LYS A 53 -19.68 -5.40 11.48
C LYS A 53 -19.18 -3.97 11.32
N ILE A 54 -17.93 -3.67 11.67
CA ILE A 54 -17.36 -2.32 11.47
C ILE A 54 -17.41 -1.92 10.00
N SER A 55 -17.00 -2.82 9.09
CA SER A 55 -17.06 -2.55 7.65
C SER A 55 -18.47 -2.23 7.17
N TYR A 56 -19.49 -2.97 7.61
CA TYR A 56 -20.87 -2.73 7.18
C TYR A 56 -21.53 -1.53 7.86
N TYR A 57 -21.33 -1.35 9.16
CA TYR A 57 -22.06 -0.34 9.93
C TYR A 57 -21.33 1.00 10.04
N VAL A 58 -20.03 1.05 9.73
CA VAL A 58 -19.24 2.28 9.79
C VAL A 58 -18.71 2.63 8.40
N CYS A 59 -17.96 1.74 7.76
CA CYS A 59 -17.29 2.09 6.51
C CYS A 59 -18.28 2.34 5.37
N ILE A 60 -19.30 1.50 5.18
CA ILE A 60 -20.30 1.71 4.12
C ILE A 60 -21.04 3.05 4.30
N PRO A 61 -21.64 3.37 5.47
CA PRO A 61 -22.27 4.68 5.66
C PRO A 61 -21.30 5.85 5.45
N ALA A 62 -20.06 5.75 5.92
CA ALA A 62 -19.05 6.78 5.74
C ALA A 62 -18.72 7.02 4.25
N VAL A 63 -18.59 5.94 3.47
CA VAL A 63 -18.38 6.02 2.02
C VAL A 63 -19.58 6.68 1.35
N ILE A 64 -20.82 6.29 1.69
CA ILE A 64 -22.03 6.88 1.11
C ILE A 64 -22.08 8.39 1.35
N VAL A 65 -21.85 8.82 2.59
CA VAL A 65 -21.86 10.26 2.95
C VAL A 65 -20.77 11.00 2.18
N THR A 66 -19.56 10.45 2.13
CA THR A 66 -18.43 11.06 1.42
C THR A 66 -18.70 11.12 -0.08
N SER A 67 -19.27 10.08 -0.68
CA SER A 67 -19.62 10.04 -2.11
C SER A 67 -20.65 11.11 -2.46
N ILE A 68 -21.67 11.33 -1.62
CA ILE A 68 -22.66 12.39 -1.84
C ILE A 68 -21.99 13.77 -1.78
N TRP A 69 -21.09 13.98 -0.81
CA TRP A 69 -20.37 15.23 -0.69
C TRP A 69 -19.44 15.49 -1.89
N VAL A 70 -18.63 14.50 -2.29
CA VAL A 70 -17.75 14.59 -3.46
C VAL A 70 -18.57 14.84 -4.73
N TYR A 71 -19.72 14.18 -4.89
CA TYR A 71 -20.59 14.43 -6.04
C TYR A 71 -21.01 15.90 -6.14
N LYS A 72 -21.40 16.52 -5.02
CA LYS A 72 -21.77 17.95 -5.01
C LYS A 72 -20.59 18.87 -5.37
N VAL A 73 -19.42 18.59 -4.81
CA VAL A 73 -18.20 19.35 -5.13
C VAL A 73 -17.83 19.19 -6.60
N GLU A 74 -17.98 17.99 -7.17
CA GLU A 74 -17.72 17.74 -8.59
C GLU A 74 -18.73 18.49 -9.48
N THR A 75 -20.02 18.53 -9.09
CA THR A 75 -21.01 19.32 -9.84
C THR A 75 -20.67 20.81 -9.83
N GLU A 76 -20.19 21.36 -8.71
CA GLU A 76 -19.72 22.75 -8.63
C GLU A 76 -18.50 23.00 -9.53
N HIS A 77 -17.56 22.05 -9.63
CA HIS A 77 -16.43 22.15 -10.56
C HIS A 77 -16.89 22.15 -12.02
N MET A 78 -17.86 21.30 -12.37
CA MET A 78 -18.43 21.24 -13.72
C MET A 78 -19.12 22.55 -14.10
N GLU A 79 -19.93 23.11 -13.19
CA GLU A 79 -20.57 24.41 -13.38
C GLU A 79 -19.52 25.52 -13.56
N HIS A 80 -18.45 25.53 -12.76
CA HIS A 80 -17.36 26.50 -12.92
C HIS A 80 -16.70 26.40 -14.31
N PHE A 81 -16.44 25.18 -14.80
CA PHE A 81 -15.90 24.99 -16.16
C PHE A 81 -16.86 25.49 -17.24
N GLU A 82 -18.16 25.32 -17.07
CA GLU A 82 -19.17 25.84 -18.00
C GLU A 82 -19.24 27.37 -17.97
N HIS A 83 -19.17 27.98 -16.78
CA HIS A 83 -19.10 29.44 -16.62
C HIS A 83 -17.86 30.02 -17.31
N LEU A 84 -16.67 29.44 -17.09
CA LEU A 84 -15.44 29.89 -17.76
C LEU A 84 -15.54 29.80 -19.28
N LYS A 85 -16.15 28.72 -19.81
CA LYS A 85 -16.39 28.61 -21.25
C LYS A 85 -17.36 29.69 -21.74
N ALA A 86 -18.44 29.96 -21.00
CA ALA A 86 -19.42 30.97 -21.37
C ALA A 86 -18.82 32.38 -21.43
N GLU A 87 -17.98 32.73 -20.46
CA GLU A 87 -17.27 34.03 -20.41
C GLU A 87 -16.26 34.19 -21.55
N ASN A 88 -15.68 33.08 -22.03
CA ASN A 88 -14.62 33.08 -23.04
C ASN A 88 -15.11 32.68 -24.44
N GLY A 89 -16.38 32.97 -24.76
CA GLY A 89 -16.93 32.78 -26.10
C GLY A 89 -17.12 31.30 -26.51
N GLY A 90 -17.38 30.44 -25.54
CA GLY A 90 -17.60 28.99 -25.72
C GLY A 90 -16.33 28.15 -25.70
N LYS A 91 -15.16 28.74 -25.49
CA LYS A 91 -13.86 28.06 -25.39
C LYS A 91 -13.27 28.24 -24.00
N LEU A 92 -12.48 27.29 -23.53
CA LEU A 92 -11.75 27.47 -22.27
C LEU A 92 -10.68 28.56 -22.43
N PRO A 93 -10.37 29.32 -21.35
CA PRO A 93 -9.26 30.26 -21.37
C PRO A 93 -7.96 29.57 -21.79
N PRO A 94 -7.09 30.25 -22.55
CA PRO A 94 -5.77 29.71 -22.86
C PRO A 94 -4.99 29.47 -21.56
N VAL A 95 -4.33 28.32 -21.47
CA VAL A 95 -3.53 27.98 -20.28
C VAL A 95 -2.38 28.98 -20.16
N PRO A 96 -2.16 29.61 -18.99
CA PRO A 96 -1.06 30.55 -18.80
C PRO A 96 0.29 29.90 -19.12
N ASN A 97 1.05 30.53 -20.03
CA ASN A 97 2.33 30.01 -20.51
C ASN A 97 3.50 30.60 -19.70
N TYR A 98 3.57 30.26 -18.42
CA TYR A 98 4.72 30.65 -17.60
C TYR A 98 5.91 29.71 -17.85
N GLU A 99 7.14 30.23 -17.81
CA GLU A 99 8.38 29.48 -18.11
C GLU A 99 8.54 28.19 -17.29
N TYR A 100 8.03 28.18 -16.06
CA TYR A 100 8.10 27.03 -15.16
C TYR A 100 7.00 25.98 -15.40
N ILE A 101 5.96 26.30 -16.18
CA ILE A 101 4.85 25.39 -16.49
C ILE A 101 5.17 24.63 -17.77
N ASN A 102 4.83 23.34 -17.82
CA ASN A 102 5.04 22.46 -18.97
C ASN A 102 6.50 22.38 -19.48
N MET A 103 7.46 22.75 -18.64
CA MET A 103 8.88 22.73 -18.95
C MET A 103 9.37 21.32 -19.33
N ARG A 104 10.26 21.23 -20.33
CA ARG A 104 10.88 19.97 -20.82
C ARG A 104 12.41 20.10 -20.88
N LYS A 105 13.06 20.20 -19.72
CA LYS A 105 14.53 20.38 -19.62
C LYS A 105 15.35 19.23 -20.21
N SER A 106 14.83 18.00 -20.12
CA SER A 106 15.55 16.78 -20.52
C SER A 106 15.10 16.21 -21.86
N GLY A 107 14.33 16.98 -22.66
CA GLY A 107 13.74 16.53 -23.92
C GLY A 107 12.38 15.84 -23.75
N PRO A 108 11.87 15.20 -24.82
CA PRO A 108 10.57 14.54 -24.84
C PRO A 108 10.54 13.30 -23.92
N PHE A 109 9.34 12.86 -23.54
CA PHE A 109 9.18 11.57 -22.89
C PHE A 109 9.42 10.43 -23.89
N PRO A 110 9.71 9.20 -23.45
CA PRO A 110 9.96 8.06 -24.34
C PRO A 110 8.81 7.69 -25.30
N TRP A 111 7.60 8.22 -25.08
CA TRP A 111 6.39 7.95 -25.87
C TRP A 111 5.79 9.20 -26.55
N GLY A 112 6.36 10.39 -26.35
CA GLY A 112 5.84 11.64 -26.90
C GLY A 112 6.12 12.88 -26.03
N ASN A 113 5.62 14.05 -26.42
CA ASN A 113 5.83 15.29 -25.66
C ASN A 113 4.84 15.45 -24.49
N ASN A 114 3.67 14.84 -24.61
CA ASN A 114 2.60 14.91 -23.62
C ASN A 114 2.78 13.87 -22.49
N SER A 115 2.25 14.18 -21.31
CA SER A 115 2.31 13.29 -20.14
C SER A 115 1.52 12.00 -20.36
N LEU A 116 1.78 10.97 -19.56
CA LEU A 116 1.08 9.67 -19.66
C LEU A 116 -0.45 9.79 -19.50
N PHE A 117 -0.91 10.67 -18.60
CA PHE A 117 -2.32 10.98 -18.38
C PHE A 117 -2.70 12.34 -18.96
N PHE A 118 -2.28 12.58 -20.20
CA PHE A 118 -2.62 13.83 -20.90
C PHE A 118 -4.13 13.90 -21.22
N ASN A 119 -4.75 15.02 -20.89
CA ASN A 119 -6.14 15.33 -21.20
C ASN A 119 -6.24 16.63 -22.05
N PRO A 120 -6.62 16.55 -23.34
CA PRO A 120 -6.69 17.70 -24.23
C PRO A 120 -7.75 18.74 -23.82
N HIS A 121 -8.71 18.39 -22.96
CA HIS A 121 -9.72 19.32 -22.48
C HIS A 121 -9.23 20.24 -21.36
N THR A 122 -8.14 19.89 -20.67
CA THR A 122 -7.68 20.61 -19.46
C THR A 122 -6.21 20.99 -19.52
N GLN A 123 -5.42 20.32 -20.36
CA GLN A 123 -3.98 20.53 -20.46
C GLN A 123 -3.61 21.04 -21.85
N LYS A 124 -2.64 21.96 -21.90
CA LYS A 124 -2.05 22.44 -23.14
C LYS A 124 -1.34 21.29 -23.86
N ASN A 125 -1.65 21.10 -25.14
CA ASN A 125 -0.94 20.15 -25.98
C ASN A 125 0.48 20.68 -26.24
N MET A 126 1.49 19.86 -25.93
CA MET A 126 2.90 20.22 -26.12
C MET A 126 3.48 19.78 -27.47
N GLU A 127 2.63 19.23 -28.35
CA GLU A 127 2.96 18.87 -29.73
C GLU A 127 2.49 19.92 -30.74
N GLU A 128 1.51 20.74 -30.36
CA GLU A 128 1.03 21.86 -31.17
C GLU A 128 2.03 23.02 -31.08
N GLU A 129 2.40 23.57 -32.24
CA GLU A 129 3.26 24.76 -32.32
C GLU A 129 2.48 25.98 -31.81
N GLU A 130 3.15 26.85 -31.04
CA GLU A 130 2.54 28.08 -30.53
C GLU A 130 2.26 29.03 -31.72
N GLU A 131 0.99 29.29 -32.03
CA GLU A 131 0.56 30.41 -32.91
C GLU A 131 0.80 31.78 -32.25
#